data_AF-A0A9P1H1M8-F1
#
_entry.id   AF-A0A9P1H1M8-F1
#
_cell.length_a   1.000
_cell.length_b   1.000
_cell.length_c   1.000
_cell.angle_alpha   90.00
_cell.angle_beta   90.00
_cell.angle_gamma   90.00
#
_symmetry.space_group_name_H-M   'P 1'
#
loop_
_entity.id
_entity.type
_entity.pdbx_description
1 polymer ?
#
loop_
_entity_poly.entity_id
_entity_poly.type
_entity_poly.pdbx_seq_one_letter_code
_entity_poly.pdbx_strand_id
1 'polypeptide(L)'
;MEPFNVTPELRALYQRAIENASSITDSERAEILRSQPPHIENPIIQEKFNLRSRQELIAKAKDNPESLTLEEADYLAPLDYPGHFMAEEDIELMYQARDAVTSPDEAAAIRNCWKIKDEDNLKESAKRRRRRELIRTMMKEPRARWVQKIVDAGLDQWGFVCFRTAYKAEKASDADWELFKGYYHEAGRGVSLLWRGLDELWPSHMSIFISDITLEGFQQPPSRTL
;
A
#
# COMPACT_ATOMS: atom_id res chain seq x y z
N MET A 1 23.05 0.74 8.97
CA MET A 1 22.78 -0.27 7.94
C MET A 1 24.06 -0.40 7.14
N GLU A 2 24.67 -1.57 7.16
CA GLU A 2 25.83 -1.84 6.31
C GLU A 2 25.37 -1.95 4.85
N PRO A 3 26.15 -1.43 3.88
CA PRO A 3 25.85 -1.60 2.46
C PRO A 3 25.84 -3.09 2.11
N PHE A 4 24.92 -3.48 1.21
CA PHE A 4 24.88 -4.84 0.70
C PHE A 4 26.05 -5.01 -0.27
N ASN A 5 27.18 -5.51 0.21
CA ASN A 5 28.34 -5.79 -0.62
C ASN A 5 28.16 -7.14 -1.32
N VAL A 6 28.27 -7.15 -2.65
CA VAL A 6 28.33 -8.39 -3.44
C VAL A 6 29.61 -9.11 -3.06
N THR A 7 29.49 -10.34 -2.57
CA THR A 7 30.65 -11.13 -2.20
C THR A 7 31.45 -11.53 -3.46
N PRO A 8 32.75 -11.81 -3.35
CA PRO A 8 33.54 -12.29 -4.49
C PRO A 8 32.94 -13.53 -5.16
N GLU A 9 32.32 -14.41 -4.39
CA GLU A 9 31.65 -15.62 -4.89
C GLU A 9 30.43 -15.28 -5.75
N LEU A 10 29.59 -14.36 -5.28
CA LEU A 10 28.40 -13.90 -6.01
C LEU A 10 28.80 -13.13 -7.28
N ARG A 11 29.88 -12.34 -7.22
CA ARG A 11 30.43 -11.64 -8.39
C ARG A 11 30.93 -12.64 -9.45
N ALA A 12 31.64 -13.69 -9.02
CA ALA A 12 32.09 -14.75 -9.92
C ALA A 12 30.92 -15.53 -10.54
N LEU A 13 29.85 -15.76 -9.77
CA LEU A 13 28.62 -16.37 -10.27
C LEU A 13 27.96 -15.50 -11.36
N TYR A 14 27.84 -14.19 -11.14
CA TYR A 14 27.30 -13.27 -12.13
C TYR A 14 28.13 -13.24 -13.41
N GLN A 15 29.46 -13.16 -13.29
CA GLN A 15 30.35 -13.17 -14.44
C GLN A 15 30.19 -14.45 -15.28
N ARG A 16 30.15 -15.62 -14.63
CA ARG A 16 29.95 -16.91 -15.32
C ARG A 16 28.60 -16.99 -16.02
N ALA A 17 27.55 -16.42 -15.41
CA ALA A 17 26.22 -16.40 -16.02
C ALA A 17 26.19 -15.57 -17.31
N ILE A 18 26.92 -14.45 -17.34
CA ILE A 18 27.08 -13.59 -18.53
C ILE A 18 27.87 -14.31 -19.62
N GLU A 19 28.97 -14.96 -19.26
CA GLU A 19 29.86 -15.65 -20.21
C GLU A 19 29.22 -16.91 -20.79
N ASN A 20 28.53 -17.70 -19.98
CA ASN A 20 27.91 -18.95 -20.40
C ASN A 20 26.70 -19.30 -19.53
N ALA A 21 25.53 -18.75 -19.88
CA ALA A 21 24.27 -19.00 -19.19
C ALA A 21 23.89 -20.50 -19.13
N SER A 22 24.26 -21.31 -20.11
CA SER A 22 23.96 -22.75 -20.13
C SER A 22 24.79 -23.56 -19.10
N SER A 23 25.84 -22.97 -18.53
CA SER A 23 26.63 -23.60 -17.46
C SER A 23 26.04 -23.40 -16.06
N ILE A 24 25.01 -22.56 -15.94
CA ILE A 24 24.37 -22.22 -14.67
C ILE A 24 23.32 -23.26 -14.31
N THR A 25 23.42 -23.79 -13.09
CA THR A 25 22.44 -24.75 -12.54
C THR A 25 21.15 -24.04 -12.11
N ASP A 26 20.06 -24.79 -11.91
CA ASP A 26 18.79 -24.22 -11.45
C ASP A 26 18.89 -23.52 -10.08
N SER A 27 19.74 -24.03 -9.18
CA SER A 27 19.98 -23.43 -7.86
C SER A 27 20.71 -22.10 -7.98
N GLU A 28 21.74 -22.05 -8.83
CA GLU A 28 22.51 -20.82 -9.09
C GLU A 28 21.66 -19.79 -9.84
N ARG A 29 20.81 -20.25 -10.77
CA ARG A 29 19.81 -19.40 -11.44
C ARG A 29 18.85 -18.80 -10.43
N ALA A 30 18.35 -19.59 -9.48
CA ALA A 30 17.49 -19.10 -8.41
C ALA A 30 18.19 -18.06 -7.54
N GLU A 31 19.48 -18.26 -7.23
CA GLU A 31 20.30 -17.29 -6.51
C GLU A 31 20.48 -15.97 -7.29
N ILE A 32 20.78 -16.04 -8.59
CA ILE A 32 20.91 -14.87 -9.47
C ILE A 32 19.59 -14.09 -9.56
N LEU A 33 18.48 -14.81 -9.74
CA LEU A 33 17.14 -14.22 -9.84
C LEU A 33 16.55 -13.85 -8.47
N ARG A 34 17.23 -14.21 -7.37
CA ARG A 34 16.74 -14.10 -5.99
C ARG A 34 15.38 -14.76 -5.78
N SER A 35 15.12 -15.85 -6.49
CA SER A 35 13.91 -16.65 -6.35
C SER A 35 14.10 -17.78 -5.35
N GLN A 36 12.99 -18.25 -4.78
CA GLN A 36 13.01 -19.45 -3.96
C GLN A 36 13.18 -20.70 -4.85
N PRO A 37 13.77 -21.79 -4.34
CA PRO A 37 13.74 -23.07 -5.04
C PRO A 37 12.30 -23.56 -5.31
N PRO A 38 12.05 -24.29 -6.41
CA PRO A 38 10.69 -24.70 -6.79
C PRO A 38 9.92 -25.50 -5.73
N HIS A 39 10.60 -26.29 -4.91
CA HIS A 39 9.98 -27.10 -3.85
C HIS A 39 9.46 -26.24 -2.68
N ILE A 40 9.95 -25.01 -2.53
CA ILE A 40 9.48 -24.02 -1.55
C ILE A 40 8.45 -23.09 -2.21
N GLU A 41 8.70 -22.67 -3.44
CA GLU A 41 7.91 -21.68 -4.15
C GLU A 41 6.54 -22.20 -4.60
N ASN A 42 6.48 -23.40 -5.17
CA ASN A 42 5.24 -23.95 -5.73
C ASN A 42 4.11 -24.13 -4.69
N PRO A 43 4.36 -24.61 -3.45
CA PRO A 43 3.33 -24.62 -2.41
C PRO A 43 2.75 -23.24 -2.11
N ILE A 44 3.58 -22.20 -2.07
CA ILE A 44 3.15 -20.82 -1.83
C ILE A 44 2.26 -20.32 -2.97
N ILE A 45 2.66 -20.60 -4.21
CA ILE A 45 1.90 -20.24 -5.41
C ILE A 45 0.54 -20.96 -5.44
N GLN A 46 0.52 -22.23 -5.04
CA GLN A 46 -0.72 -23.00 -4.96
C GLN A 46 -1.66 -22.44 -3.90
N GLU A 47 -1.13 -22.13 -2.71
CA GLU A 47 -1.92 -21.57 -1.61
C GLU A 47 -2.47 -20.17 -1.95
N LYS A 48 -1.64 -19.29 -2.55
CA LYS A 48 -2.01 -17.90 -2.80
C LYS A 48 -2.79 -17.68 -4.09
N PHE A 49 -2.40 -18.33 -5.16
CA PHE A 49 -2.87 -18.01 -6.51
C PHE A 49 -3.68 -19.14 -7.14
N ASN A 50 -3.81 -20.29 -6.46
CA ASN A 50 -4.48 -21.48 -6.97
C ASN A 50 -3.88 -21.96 -8.31
N LEU A 51 -2.56 -21.80 -8.47
CA LEU A 51 -1.77 -22.28 -9.60
C LEU A 51 -0.81 -23.38 -9.14
N ARG A 52 -0.50 -24.34 -10.01
CA ARG A 52 0.31 -25.51 -9.61
C ARG A 52 1.80 -25.22 -9.53
N SER A 53 2.26 -24.18 -10.21
CA SER A 53 3.68 -23.85 -10.27
C SER A 53 3.92 -22.40 -10.69
N ARG A 54 5.15 -21.94 -10.47
CA ARG A 54 5.63 -20.66 -11.01
C ARG A 54 5.53 -20.59 -12.52
N GLN A 55 5.78 -21.69 -13.22
CA GLN A 55 5.72 -21.75 -14.68
C GLN A 55 4.30 -21.49 -15.20
N GLU A 56 3.27 -21.95 -14.49
CA GLU A 56 1.88 -21.60 -14.83
C GLU A 56 1.60 -20.11 -14.63
N LEU A 57 2.17 -19.51 -13.58
CA LEU A 57 2.06 -18.07 -13.34
C LEU A 57 2.79 -17.24 -14.41
N ILE A 58 3.99 -17.67 -14.83
CA ILE A 58 4.72 -17.06 -15.96
C ILE A 58 3.89 -17.19 -17.25
N ALA A 59 3.35 -18.37 -17.54
CA ALA A 59 2.52 -18.59 -18.73
C ALA A 59 1.27 -17.70 -18.70
N LYS A 60 0.59 -17.60 -17.55
CA LYS A 60 -0.54 -16.69 -17.35
C LYS A 60 -0.15 -15.24 -17.64
N ALA A 61 0.95 -14.76 -17.05
CA ALA A 61 1.42 -13.39 -17.23
C ALA A 61 1.90 -13.08 -18.67
N LYS A 62 2.42 -14.08 -19.38
CA LYS A 62 2.84 -13.96 -20.78
C LYS A 62 1.65 -13.99 -21.73
N ASP A 63 0.80 -15.01 -21.61
CA ASP A 63 -0.20 -15.37 -22.61
C ASP A 63 -1.56 -14.68 -22.38
N ASN A 64 -1.92 -14.40 -21.11
CA ASN A 64 -3.18 -13.76 -20.73
C ASN A 64 -2.96 -12.65 -19.67
N PRO A 65 -2.16 -11.60 -19.98
CA PRO A 65 -1.77 -10.58 -19.01
C PRO A 65 -2.95 -9.82 -18.39
N GLU A 66 -4.07 -9.69 -19.09
CA GLU A 66 -5.30 -9.06 -18.60
C GLU A 66 -6.00 -9.84 -17.47
N SER A 67 -5.69 -11.13 -17.34
CA SER A 67 -6.21 -11.98 -16.25
C SER A 67 -5.34 -11.92 -14.98
N LEU A 68 -4.21 -11.22 -15.05
CA LEU A 68 -3.26 -11.12 -13.95
C LEU A 68 -3.74 -10.09 -12.92
N THR A 69 -3.73 -10.49 -11.66
CA THR A 69 -3.99 -9.59 -10.53
C THR A 69 -2.73 -8.79 -10.18
N LEU A 70 -2.89 -7.68 -9.46
CA LEU A 70 -1.75 -6.88 -8.99
C LEU A 70 -0.85 -7.68 -8.05
N GLU A 71 -1.43 -8.53 -7.20
CA GLU A 71 -0.66 -9.38 -6.28
C GLU A 71 0.18 -10.43 -7.02
N GLU A 72 -0.38 -11.06 -8.06
CA GLU A 72 0.35 -11.97 -8.95
C GLU A 72 1.48 -11.23 -9.70
N ALA A 73 1.22 -10.00 -10.18
CA ALA A 73 2.22 -9.17 -10.83
C ALA A 73 3.36 -8.76 -9.87
N ASP A 74 3.03 -8.41 -8.63
CA ASP A 74 3.99 -8.09 -7.58
C ASP A 74 4.83 -9.29 -7.17
N TYR A 75 4.25 -10.49 -7.18
CA TYR A 75 4.97 -11.73 -6.89
C TYR A 75 6.05 -12.02 -7.95
N LEU A 76 5.71 -11.92 -9.24
CA LEU A 76 6.65 -12.17 -10.33
C LEU A 76 7.69 -11.05 -10.52
N ALA A 77 7.31 -9.80 -10.27
CA ALA A 77 8.13 -8.63 -10.50
C ALA A 77 8.13 -7.71 -9.28
N PRO A 78 8.74 -8.10 -8.14
CA PRO A 78 8.71 -7.31 -6.91
C PRO A 78 9.38 -5.93 -7.07
N LEU A 79 8.83 -4.90 -6.39
CA LEU A 79 9.38 -3.53 -6.39
C LEU A 79 10.69 -3.40 -5.61
N ASP A 80 10.87 -4.22 -4.57
CA ASP A 80 12.02 -4.16 -3.66
C ASP A 80 13.24 -4.83 -4.28
N TYR A 81 13.90 -4.09 -5.18
CA TYR A 81 15.27 -4.41 -5.56
C TYR A 81 16.25 -3.59 -4.70
N PRO A 82 17.14 -4.22 -3.91
CA PRO A 82 18.05 -3.52 -3.00
C PRO A 82 19.21 -2.83 -3.70
N GLY A 83 19.09 -2.52 -5.00
CA GLY A 83 20.13 -1.84 -5.77
C GLY A 83 20.56 -0.50 -5.14
N HIS A 84 19.69 0.15 -4.36
CA HIS A 84 20.03 1.37 -3.63
C HIS A 84 21.13 1.21 -2.56
N PHE A 85 21.50 -0.03 -2.20
CA PHE A 85 22.54 -0.33 -1.21
C PHE A 85 23.78 -1.00 -1.81
N MET A 86 23.88 -1.07 -3.15
CA MET A 86 24.97 -1.71 -3.89
C MET A 86 25.82 -0.65 -4.62
N ALA A 87 27.08 -0.97 -4.90
CA ALA A 87 27.92 -0.16 -5.79
C ALA A 87 27.36 -0.22 -7.23
N GLU A 88 27.54 0.85 -8.01
CA GLU A 88 26.97 0.96 -9.36
C GLU A 88 27.46 -0.18 -10.28
N GLU A 89 28.72 -0.58 -10.18
CA GLU A 89 29.29 -1.67 -10.98
C GLU A 89 28.66 -3.03 -10.63
N ASP A 90 28.35 -3.25 -9.35
CA ASP A 90 27.69 -4.47 -8.89
C ASP A 90 26.22 -4.52 -9.30
N ILE A 91 25.56 -3.37 -9.38
CA ILE A 91 24.19 -3.24 -9.90
C ILE A 91 24.18 -3.64 -11.37
N GLU A 92 25.08 -3.07 -12.18
CA GLU A 92 25.17 -3.36 -13.61
C GLU A 92 25.48 -4.84 -13.86
N LEU A 93 26.46 -5.40 -13.15
CA LEU A 93 26.83 -6.80 -13.25
C LEU A 93 25.66 -7.74 -12.90
N MET A 94 24.92 -7.43 -11.83
CA MET A 94 23.73 -8.18 -11.44
C MET A 94 22.67 -8.14 -12.54
N TYR A 95 22.39 -6.97 -13.14
CA TYR A 95 21.41 -6.86 -14.22
C TYR A 95 21.80 -7.68 -15.44
N GLN A 96 23.07 -7.60 -15.87
CA GLN A 96 23.58 -8.38 -16.99
C GLN A 96 23.47 -9.89 -16.73
N ALA A 97 23.82 -10.35 -15.53
CA ALA A 97 23.70 -11.75 -15.16
C ALA A 97 22.24 -12.23 -15.14
N ARG A 98 21.31 -11.42 -14.62
CA ARG A 98 19.88 -11.75 -14.61
C ARG A 98 19.31 -11.84 -16.02
N ASP A 99 19.64 -10.88 -16.88
CA ASP A 99 19.20 -10.88 -18.27
C ASP A 99 19.72 -12.11 -19.03
N ALA A 100 20.97 -12.53 -18.75
CA ALA A 100 21.57 -13.71 -19.37
C ALA A 100 20.86 -15.03 -19.01
N VAL A 101 20.30 -15.16 -17.80
CA VAL A 101 19.66 -16.40 -17.31
C VAL A 101 18.13 -16.37 -17.35
N THR A 102 17.55 -15.21 -17.66
CA THR A 102 16.10 -15.03 -17.78
C THR A 102 15.64 -15.56 -19.15
N SER A 103 14.64 -16.45 -19.15
CA SER A 103 14.11 -16.97 -20.42
C SER A 103 13.32 -15.89 -21.16
N PRO A 104 13.20 -15.97 -22.51
CA PRO A 104 12.39 -15.01 -23.26
C PRO A 104 10.94 -14.91 -22.76
N ASP A 105 10.39 -16.04 -22.31
CA ASP A 105 9.03 -16.15 -21.76
C ASP A 105 8.90 -15.44 -20.42
N GLU A 106 9.88 -15.63 -19.54
CA GLU A 106 9.92 -14.95 -18.24
C GLU A 106 10.15 -13.44 -18.41
N ALA A 107 11.01 -13.03 -19.34
CA ALA A 107 11.20 -11.63 -19.67
C ALA A 107 9.90 -10.99 -20.20
N ALA A 108 9.13 -11.72 -21.02
CA ALA A 108 7.84 -11.25 -21.50
C ALA A 108 6.81 -11.13 -20.35
N ALA A 109 6.74 -12.14 -19.49
CA ALA A 109 5.89 -12.11 -18.30
C ALA A 109 6.22 -10.92 -17.39
N ILE A 110 7.50 -10.72 -17.04
CA ILE A 110 7.96 -9.60 -16.21
C ILE A 110 7.58 -8.25 -16.83
N ARG A 111 7.78 -8.05 -18.14
CA ARG A 111 7.36 -6.83 -18.84
C ARG A 111 5.85 -6.58 -18.72
N ASN A 112 5.03 -7.61 -18.80
CA ASN A 112 3.59 -7.49 -18.65
C ASN A 112 3.20 -7.16 -17.20
N CYS A 113 3.85 -7.77 -16.20
CA CYS A 113 3.65 -7.42 -14.79
C CYS A 113 3.95 -5.93 -14.52
N TRP A 114 5.05 -5.39 -15.06
CA TRP A 114 5.40 -3.98 -14.92
C TRP A 114 4.35 -3.04 -15.50
N LYS A 115 3.76 -3.36 -16.65
CA LYS A 115 2.68 -2.53 -17.24
C LYS A 115 1.47 -2.42 -16.32
N ILE A 116 1.03 -3.53 -15.72
CA ILE A 116 -0.12 -3.55 -14.79
C ILE A 116 0.19 -2.68 -13.57
N LYS A 117 1.41 -2.79 -13.04
CA LYS A 117 1.88 -2.00 -11.90
C LYS A 117 1.98 -0.52 -12.23
N ASP A 118 2.47 -0.17 -13.42
CA ASP A 118 2.52 1.22 -13.88
C ASP A 118 1.12 1.82 -14.02
N GLU A 119 0.16 1.07 -14.56
CA GLU A 119 -1.23 1.49 -14.63
C GLU A 119 -1.85 1.72 -13.23
N ASP A 120 -1.58 0.83 -12.28
CA ASP A 120 -2.04 0.98 -10.90
C ASP A 120 -1.38 2.19 -10.21
N ASN A 121 -0.07 2.34 -10.36
CA ASN A 121 0.69 3.49 -9.87
C ASN A 121 0.18 4.82 -10.47
N LEU A 122 -0.21 4.83 -11.75
CA LEU A 122 -0.83 6.00 -12.39
C LEU A 122 -2.20 6.31 -11.78
N LYS A 123 -3.04 5.30 -11.54
CA LYS A 123 -4.34 5.49 -10.88
C LYS A 123 -4.18 6.02 -9.45
N GLU A 124 -3.30 5.42 -8.66
CA GLU A 124 -3.04 5.83 -7.29
C GLU A 124 -2.35 7.20 -7.21
N SER A 125 -1.42 7.51 -8.11
CA SER A 125 -0.81 8.85 -8.18
C SER A 125 -1.83 9.93 -8.56
N ALA A 126 -2.76 9.64 -9.49
CA ALA A 126 -3.85 10.54 -9.83
C ALA A 126 -4.80 10.77 -8.64
N LYS A 127 -5.15 9.71 -7.90
CA LYS A 127 -5.96 9.79 -6.68
C LYS A 127 -5.27 10.60 -5.58
N ARG A 128 -3.97 10.36 -5.35
CA ARG A 128 -3.14 11.14 -4.43
C ARG A 128 -3.07 12.61 -4.85
N ARG A 129 -2.92 12.90 -6.15
CA ARG A 129 -2.92 14.27 -6.69
C ARG A 129 -4.26 14.97 -6.44
N ARG A 130 -5.39 14.33 -6.78
CA ARG A 130 -6.74 14.86 -6.51
C ARG A 130 -6.94 15.13 -5.03
N ARG A 131 -6.52 14.20 -4.15
CA ARG A 131 -6.62 14.38 -2.69
C ARG A 131 -5.78 15.57 -2.21
N ARG A 132 -4.55 15.73 -2.71
CA ARG A 132 -3.69 16.89 -2.38
C ARG A 132 -4.29 18.20 -2.87
N GLU A 133 -4.89 18.21 -4.05
CA GLU A 133 -5.52 19.40 -4.63
C GLU A 133 -6.80 19.80 -3.87
N LEU A 134 -7.62 18.83 -3.48
CA LEU A 134 -8.76 19.04 -2.61
C LEU A 134 -8.30 19.65 -1.27
N ILE A 135 -7.29 19.05 -0.63
CA ILE A 135 -6.70 19.57 0.61
C ILE A 135 -6.22 21.01 0.43
N ARG A 136 -5.45 21.31 -0.63
CA ARG A 136 -4.97 22.66 -0.92
C ARG A 136 -6.10 23.66 -1.14
N THR A 137 -7.21 23.23 -1.74
CA THR A 137 -8.39 24.06 -1.96
C THR A 137 -9.08 24.36 -0.64
N MET A 138 -9.33 23.33 0.19
CA MET A 138 -9.92 23.48 1.52
C MET A 138 -9.08 24.40 2.43
N MET A 139 -7.75 24.34 2.33
CA MET A 139 -6.87 25.24 3.09
C MET A 139 -6.96 26.72 2.67
N LYS A 140 -7.39 27.01 1.44
CA LYS A 140 -7.56 28.38 0.93
C LYS A 140 -8.94 28.96 1.24
N GLU A 141 -9.93 28.11 1.47
CA GLU A 141 -11.27 28.56 1.81
C GLU A 141 -11.27 29.30 3.16
N PRO A 142 -12.15 30.30 3.32
CA PRO A 142 -12.36 30.92 4.62
C PRO A 142 -12.81 29.85 5.62
N ARG A 143 -12.45 30.06 6.89
CA ARG A 143 -12.84 29.19 8.00
C ARG A 143 -14.35 28.91 7.93
N ALA A 144 -14.74 27.64 8.04
CA ALA A 144 -16.15 27.25 8.01
C ALA A 144 -16.93 28.00 9.09
N ARG A 145 -18.16 28.45 8.78
CA ARG A 145 -18.95 29.32 9.67
C ARG A 145 -19.14 28.74 11.07
N TRP A 146 -19.31 27.42 11.19
CA TRP A 146 -19.47 26.78 12.50
C TRP A 146 -18.18 26.79 13.32
N VAL A 147 -17.02 26.66 12.66
CA VAL A 147 -15.71 26.77 13.33
C VAL A 147 -15.51 28.20 13.80
N GLN A 148 -15.82 29.19 12.96
CA GLN A 148 -15.75 30.60 13.36
C GLN A 148 -16.65 30.90 14.57
N LYS A 149 -17.87 30.35 14.61
CA LYS A 149 -18.77 30.49 15.77
C LYS A 149 -18.18 29.91 17.06
N ILE A 150 -17.45 28.80 17.00
CA ILE A 150 -16.78 28.22 18.17
C ILE A 150 -15.63 29.11 18.64
N VAL A 151 -14.82 29.61 17.70
CA VAL A 151 -13.73 30.56 18.01
C VAL A 151 -14.29 31.84 18.65
N ASP A 152 -15.32 32.43 18.04
CA ASP A 152 -15.96 33.66 18.53
C ASP A 152 -16.63 33.47 19.89
N ALA A 153 -17.12 32.26 20.18
CA ALA A 153 -17.72 31.94 21.47
C ALA A 153 -16.70 31.85 22.62
N GLY A 154 -15.40 31.71 22.32
CA GLY A 154 -14.34 31.70 23.33
C GLY A 154 -14.52 30.63 24.41
N LEU A 155 -15.04 29.46 24.03
CA LEU A 155 -15.33 28.38 24.98
C LEU A 155 -14.04 27.72 25.48
N ASP A 156 -13.99 27.40 26.78
CA ASP A 156 -12.86 26.67 27.40
C ASP A 156 -12.67 25.27 26.79
N GLN A 157 -13.78 24.65 26.36
CA GLN A 157 -13.83 23.33 25.73
C GLN A 157 -14.89 23.28 24.64
N TRP A 158 -14.66 22.48 23.60
CA TRP A 158 -15.64 22.21 22.55
C TRP A 158 -15.50 20.76 22.08
N GLY A 159 -16.53 20.22 21.41
CA GLY A 159 -16.41 18.90 20.80
C GLY A 159 -17.72 18.43 20.23
N PHE A 160 -17.71 17.21 19.73
CA PHE A 160 -18.87 16.55 19.19
C PHE A 160 -19.49 15.62 20.22
N VAL A 161 -20.80 15.44 20.12
CA VAL A 161 -21.51 14.36 20.80
C VAL A 161 -21.71 13.25 19.79
N CYS A 162 -20.99 12.15 19.98
CA CYS A 162 -20.95 11.02 19.06
C CYS A 162 -21.81 9.88 19.63
N PHE A 163 -22.89 9.54 18.94
CA PHE A 163 -23.79 8.46 19.33
C PHE A 163 -23.46 7.19 18.55
N ARG A 164 -23.39 6.05 19.25
CA ARG A 164 -23.42 4.74 18.61
C ARG A 164 -24.86 4.36 18.32
N THR A 165 -25.19 4.15 17.05
CA THR A 165 -26.56 3.83 16.60
C THR A 165 -26.68 2.48 15.89
N ALA A 166 -25.57 1.75 15.79
CA ALA A 166 -25.52 0.41 15.24
C ALA A 166 -24.96 -0.56 16.29
N TYR A 167 -25.79 -1.51 16.69
CA TYR A 167 -25.51 -2.57 17.66
C TYR A 167 -25.73 -3.96 17.06
N LYS A 168 -26.63 -4.10 16.08
CA LYS A 168 -26.98 -5.40 15.48
C LYS A 168 -26.25 -5.72 14.17
N ALA A 169 -25.43 -4.80 13.65
CA ALA A 169 -24.64 -5.08 12.45
C ALA A 169 -23.50 -6.06 12.79
N GLU A 170 -23.22 -7.01 11.90
CA GLU A 170 -22.16 -8.02 12.07
C GLU A 170 -20.76 -7.41 12.32
N LYS A 171 -20.57 -6.11 12.01
CA LYS A 171 -19.34 -5.33 12.23
C LYS A 171 -19.53 -4.14 13.18
N ALA A 172 -20.40 -4.28 14.18
CA ALA A 172 -20.67 -3.23 15.17
C ALA A 172 -20.53 -3.78 16.60
N SER A 173 -19.48 -4.56 16.84
CA SER A 173 -19.15 -5.06 18.17
C SER A 173 -18.69 -3.93 19.10
N ASP A 174 -18.65 -4.19 20.41
CA ASP A 174 -18.07 -3.24 21.37
C ASP A 174 -16.59 -2.98 21.08
N ALA A 175 -15.86 -3.97 20.57
CA ALA A 175 -14.47 -3.81 20.15
C ALA A 175 -14.34 -2.82 18.97
N ASP A 176 -15.27 -2.87 18.01
CA ASP A 176 -15.29 -1.92 16.90
C ASP A 176 -15.59 -0.49 17.38
N TRP A 177 -16.44 -0.35 18.39
CA TRP A 177 -16.73 0.95 19.00
C TRP A 177 -15.52 1.54 19.74
N GLU A 178 -14.77 0.72 20.47
CA GLU A 178 -13.51 1.13 21.08
C GLU A 178 -12.46 1.52 20.03
N LEU A 179 -12.34 0.74 18.95
CA LEU A 179 -11.48 1.06 17.82
C LEU A 179 -11.85 2.40 17.17
N PHE A 180 -13.15 2.67 16.99
CA PHE A 180 -13.63 3.94 16.47
C PHE A 180 -13.21 5.12 17.36
N LYS A 181 -13.38 5.01 18.69
CA LYS A 181 -12.96 6.06 19.63
C LYS A 181 -11.46 6.35 19.51
N GLY A 182 -10.63 5.30 19.42
CA GLY A 182 -9.20 5.44 19.18
C GLY A 182 -8.90 6.16 17.87
N TYR A 183 -9.50 5.69 16.77
CA TYR A 183 -9.30 6.27 15.44
C TYR A 183 -9.79 7.73 15.34
N TYR A 184 -10.89 8.06 16.01
CA TYR A 184 -11.46 9.40 16.02
C TYR A 184 -10.47 10.43 16.56
N HIS A 185 -9.74 10.11 17.63
CA HIS A 185 -8.73 11.02 18.17
C HIS A 185 -7.55 11.23 17.23
N GLU A 186 -7.05 10.16 16.60
CA GLU A 186 -5.94 10.24 15.65
C GLU A 186 -6.33 10.97 14.36
N ALA A 187 -7.45 10.57 13.76
CA ALA A 187 -7.97 11.15 12.53
C ALA A 187 -8.43 12.59 12.74
N GLY A 188 -9.06 12.90 13.88
CA GLY A 188 -9.51 14.25 14.22
C GLY A 188 -8.35 15.24 14.26
N ARG A 189 -7.19 14.85 14.80
CA ARG A 189 -5.97 15.66 14.76
C ARG A 189 -5.46 15.84 13.33
N GLY A 190 -5.54 14.81 12.51
CA GLY A 190 -5.19 14.91 11.09
C GLY A 190 -6.10 15.87 10.32
N VAL A 191 -7.40 15.85 10.61
CA VAL A 191 -8.41 16.71 9.97
C VAL A 191 -8.30 18.16 10.46
N SER A 192 -7.97 18.40 11.74
CA SER A 192 -7.82 19.77 12.26
C SER A 192 -6.67 20.53 11.61
N LEU A 193 -5.61 19.83 11.20
CA LEU A 193 -4.53 20.41 10.39
C LEU A 193 -4.97 20.82 8.96
N LEU A 194 -6.09 20.28 8.47
CA LEU A 194 -6.60 20.56 7.12
C LEU A 194 -7.61 21.72 7.11
N TRP A 195 -8.23 22.02 8.25
CA TRP A 195 -9.26 23.04 8.38
C TRP A 195 -8.67 24.29 9.03
N ARG A 196 -8.67 25.40 8.30
CA ARG A 196 -8.02 26.64 8.74
C ARG A 196 -8.54 27.13 10.10
N GLY A 197 -7.69 27.09 11.13
CA GLY A 197 -8.01 27.54 12.48
C GLY A 197 -8.67 26.49 13.38
N LEU A 198 -8.85 25.25 12.91
CA LEU A 198 -9.27 24.15 13.79
C LEU A 198 -8.08 23.58 14.57
N ASP A 199 -6.86 23.83 14.11
CA ASP A 199 -5.61 23.57 14.81
C ASP A 199 -5.49 24.38 16.11
N GLU A 200 -5.94 25.64 16.11
CA GLU A 200 -6.03 26.49 17.31
C GLU A 200 -7.03 25.94 18.34
N LEU A 201 -8.11 25.31 17.85
CA LEU A 201 -9.17 24.75 18.67
C LEU A 201 -8.85 23.33 19.17
N TRP A 202 -8.01 22.57 18.47
CA TRP A 202 -7.75 21.17 18.80
C TRP A 202 -7.29 20.91 20.25
N PRO A 203 -6.45 21.75 20.88
CA PRO A 203 -6.06 21.57 22.29
C PRO A 203 -7.22 21.59 23.28
N SER A 204 -8.32 22.29 22.97
CA SER A 204 -9.54 22.36 23.80
C SER A 204 -10.65 21.41 23.33
N HIS A 205 -10.34 20.52 22.37
CA HIS A 205 -11.30 19.57 21.84
C HIS A 205 -11.56 18.39 22.80
N MET A 206 -12.79 18.24 23.24
CA MET A 206 -13.29 17.16 24.08
C MET A 206 -14.66 16.68 23.56
N SER A 207 -14.65 15.56 22.85
CA SER A 207 -15.88 14.91 22.37
C SER A 207 -16.42 13.90 23.38
N ILE A 208 -17.75 13.79 23.44
CA ILE A 208 -18.45 12.85 24.32
C ILE A 208 -18.99 11.71 23.47
N PHE A 209 -18.70 10.48 23.88
CA PHE A 209 -19.15 9.27 23.20
C PHE A 209 -20.26 8.60 24.01
N ILE A 210 -21.42 8.44 23.38
CA ILE A 210 -22.60 7.86 24.01
C ILE A 210 -22.87 6.51 23.35
N SER A 211 -22.89 5.46 24.17
CA SER A 211 -23.32 4.13 23.77
C SER A 211 -24.50 3.73 24.65
N ASP A 212 -25.69 3.79 24.06
CA ASP A 212 -26.94 3.33 24.66
C ASP A 212 -27.70 2.49 23.64
N ILE A 213 -28.00 1.24 23.98
CA ILE A 213 -28.70 0.28 23.11
C ILE A 213 -30.09 0.77 22.69
N THR A 214 -30.70 1.67 23.47
CA THR A 214 -31.99 2.27 23.13
C THR A 214 -31.92 3.21 21.91
N LEU A 215 -30.70 3.59 21.50
CA LEU A 215 -30.43 4.39 20.30
C LEU A 215 -30.23 3.54 19.03
N GLU A 216 -30.46 2.23 19.09
CA GLU A 216 -30.35 1.34 17.92
C GLU A 216 -31.27 1.79 16.78
N GLY A 217 -30.67 2.00 15.60
CA GLY A 217 -31.39 2.46 14.42
C GLY A 217 -31.83 3.93 14.47
N PHE A 218 -31.37 4.70 15.47
CA PHE A 218 -31.64 6.14 15.51
C PHE A 218 -31.00 6.82 14.30
N GLN A 219 -31.84 7.45 13.48
CA GLN A 219 -31.41 8.34 12.41
C GLN A 219 -31.81 9.75 12.79
N GLN A 220 -30.85 10.67 12.74
CA GLN A 220 -31.16 12.08 12.92
C GLN A 220 -32.16 12.49 11.82
N PRO A 221 -33.30 13.12 12.16
CA PRO A 221 -34.24 13.59 11.15
C PRO A 221 -33.51 14.57 10.20
N PRO A 222 -33.83 14.56 8.90
CA PRO A 222 -33.17 15.43 7.93
C PRO A 222 -33.27 16.88 8.41
N SER A 223 -32.11 17.52 8.59
CA SER A 223 -32.01 18.86 9.13
C SER A 223 -32.75 19.81 8.19
N ARG A 224 -33.83 20.45 8.67
CA ARG A 224 -34.38 21.62 7.97
C ARG A 224 -33.31 22.69 7.97
N THR A 225 -32.90 23.10 6.78
CA THR A 225 -31.97 24.20 6.55
C THR A 225 -32.55 25.46 7.21
N LEU A 226 -31.87 25.99 8.22
CA LEU A 226 -32.08 27.34 8.76
C LEU A 226 -31.02 28.28 8.17
#